data_AF-A0A1B8P3R8-F1
#
_entry.id   AF-A0A1B8P3R8-F1
#
_cell.length_a   1.000
_cell.length_b   1.000
_cell.length_c   1.000
_cell.angle_alpha   90.00
_cell.angle_beta   90.00
_cell.angle_gamma   90.00
#
_symmetry.space_group_name_H-M   'P 1'
#
loop_
_entity.id
_entity.type
_entity.pdbx_description
1 polymer ?
#
loop_
_entity_poly.entity_id
_entity_poly.type
_entity_poly.pdbx_seq_one_letter_code
_entity_poly.pdbx_strand_id
1 'polypeptide(L)'
;MAAHGGEASLIDEARAAGCDALHPGEGDAVRQAALAERCRHLGLRFLGAETALLEAMANDRTMRQSMREAGLPLAMPESDGEIVAMSLLADRFGRVLYLSPRQCRGDAAVAPLNGLTVERYRYLGELAARGVARLGVVGLVEMRFCVAGNRLGFVDMRSGPTGDEALDEALVGLDPLVKQLRVLAGEPLRERQSRVSLNGQARLWRLEPPSDGVFTGGPGVRLDRCEQGGQARLLVWGRRPEEVERRAWRVFAEWWGTRRPADACEPVWHRHFPCGAGFAILHCSNRVACRSRSGPCHGAPRCMP
;
A
#
# COMPACT_ATOMS: atom_id res chain seq x y z
N MET A 1 -21.22 -14.70 -15.29
CA MET A 1 -21.55 -15.67 -14.21
C MET A 1 -20.68 -15.33 -13.01
N ALA A 2 -21.20 -14.56 -12.07
CA ALA A 2 -20.50 -14.25 -10.82
C ALA A 2 -20.48 -15.51 -9.95
N ALA A 3 -19.30 -16.01 -9.60
CA ALA A 3 -19.15 -17.13 -8.68
C ALA A 3 -19.66 -16.71 -7.30
N HIS A 4 -20.94 -16.95 -7.04
CA HIS A 4 -21.55 -16.97 -5.70
C HIS A 4 -21.31 -18.34 -5.03
N GLY A 5 -20.14 -18.94 -5.26
CA GLY A 5 -19.70 -20.11 -4.52
C GLY A 5 -19.15 -19.62 -3.18
N GLY A 6 -19.84 -19.91 -2.07
CA GLY A 6 -19.31 -19.61 -0.74
C GLY A 6 -17.95 -20.31 -0.52
N GLU A 7 -17.24 -19.99 0.57
CA GLU A 7 -15.91 -20.54 0.89
C GLU A 7 -15.86 -22.09 0.88
N ALA A 8 -17.01 -22.78 0.96
CA ALA A 8 -17.10 -24.23 0.78
C ALA A 8 -16.77 -24.65 -0.67
N SER A 9 -17.31 -23.91 -1.65
CA SER A 9 -17.08 -24.12 -3.08
C SER A 9 -15.60 -24.00 -3.43
N LEU A 10 -14.92 -23.00 -2.85
CA LEU A 10 -13.51 -22.71 -3.16
C LEU A 10 -12.57 -23.88 -2.80
N ILE A 11 -12.78 -24.51 -1.65
CA ILE A 11 -11.90 -25.59 -1.18
C ILE A 11 -12.16 -26.87 -1.97
N ASP A 12 -13.43 -27.17 -2.26
CA ASP A 12 -13.80 -28.33 -3.08
C ASP A 12 -13.26 -28.17 -4.51
N GLU A 13 -13.34 -26.98 -5.09
CA GLU A 13 -12.73 -26.64 -6.37
C GLU A 13 -11.20 -26.80 -6.35
N ALA A 14 -10.53 -26.29 -5.30
CA ALA A 14 -9.08 -26.44 -5.16
C ALA A 14 -8.66 -27.92 -5.11
N ARG A 15 -9.44 -28.77 -4.44
CA ARG A 15 -9.18 -30.22 -4.39
C ARG A 15 -9.45 -30.89 -5.73
N ALA A 16 -10.57 -30.56 -6.37
CA ALA A 16 -10.91 -31.11 -7.69
C ALA A 16 -9.85 -30.74 -8.74
N ALA A 17 -9.24 -29.55 -8.62
CA ALA A 17 -8.13 -29.10 -9.45
C ALA A 17 -6.77 -29.74 -9.08
N GLY A 18 -6.67 -30.47 -7.97
CA GLY A 18 -5.43 -31.09 -7.52
C GLY A 18 -4.43 -30.11 -6.92
N CYS A 19 -4.88 -28.98 -6.35
CA CYS A 19 -4.01 -28.02 -5.69
C CYS A 19 -3.37 -28.61 -4.42
N ASP A 20 -2.10 -28.32 -4.19
CA ASP A 20 -1.40 -28.71 -2.95
C ASP A 20 -1.69 -27.75 -1.79
N ALA A 21 -2.03 -26.50 -2.12
CA ALA A 21 -2.10 -25.41 -1.16
C ALA A 21 -3.05 -24.30 -1.61
N LEU A 22 -3.54 -23.51 -0.65
CA LEU A 22 -4.44 -22.39 -0.86
C LEU A 22 -3.89 -21.14 -0.16
N HIS A 23 -3.78 -20.05 -0.93
CA HIS A 23 -3.42 -18.74 -0.39
C HIS A 23 -4.68 -17.91 -0.14
N PRO A 24 -4.87 -17.34 1.07
CA PRO A 24 -6.11 -16.65 1.43
C PRO A 24 -6.33 -15.32 0.71
N GLY A 25 -5.27 -14.75 0.13
CA GLY A 25 -5.32 -13.39 -0.42
C GLY A 25 -5.50 -12.37 0.70
N GLU A 26 -6.24 -11.30 0.41
CA GLU A 26 -6.62 -10.28 1.38
C GLU A 26 -7.87 -10.72 2.16
N GLY A 27 -7.92 -10.46 3.46
CA GLY A 27 -9.10 -10.76 4.27
C GLY A 27 -8.88 -10.52 5.76
N ASP A 28 -9.97 -10.44 6.52
CA ASP A 28 -9.89 -10.34 7.98
C ASP A 28 -9.46 -11.67 8.63
N ALA A 29 -8.97 -11.58 9.87
CA ALA A 29 -8.43 -12.72 10.60
C ALA A 29 -9.48 -13.81 10.90
N VAL A 30 -10.76 -13.43 11.06
CA VAL A 30 -11.85 -14.37 11.36
C VAL A 30 -12.10 -15.28 10.16
N ARG A 31 -12.23 -14.70 8.96
CA ARG A 31 -12.40 -15.44 7.71
C ARG A 31 -11.19 -16.30 7.40
N GLN A 32 -9.98 -15.75 7.59
CA GLN A 32 -8.75 -16.51 7.40
C GLN A 32 -8.66 -17.71 8.36
N ALA A 33 -9.05 -17.56 9.64
CA ALA A 33 -9.05 -18.66 10.60
C ALA A 33 -10.01 -19.78 10.21
N ALA A 34 -11.24 -19.42 9.78
CA ALA A 34 -12.22 -20.38 9.29
C ALA A 34 -11.72 -21.14 8.04
N LEU A 35 -11.09 -20.42 7.11
CA LEU A 35 -10.49 -21.01 5.91
C LEU A 35 -9.31 -21.95 6.24
N ALA A 36 -8.43 -21.54 7.15
CA ALA A 36 -7.29 -22.34 7.61
C ALA A 36 -7.75 -23.67 8.23
N GLU A 37 -8.78 -23.62 9.09
CA GLU A 37 -9.33 -24.81 9.73
C GLU A 37 -9.95 -25.78 8.72
N ARG A 38 -10.66 -25.25 7.72
CA ARG A 38 -11.22 -26.07 6.64
C ARG A 38 -10.14 -26.68 5.75
N CYS A 39 -9.10 -25.94 5.41
CA CYS A 39 -7.96 -26.47 4.67
C CYS A 39 -7.33 -27.65 5.44
N ARG A 40 -7.14 -27.50 6.76
CA ARG A 40 -6.62 -28.56 7.65
C ARG A 40 -7.48 -29.82 7.62
N HIS A 41 -8.80 -29.69 7.74
CA HIS A 41 -9.72 -30.83 7.70
C HIS A 41 -9.73 -31.58 6.37
N LEU A 42 -9.43 -30.88 5.28
CA LEU A 42 -9.55 -31.40 3.91
C LEU A 42 -8.18 -31.75 3.28
N GLY A 43 -7.10 -31.69 4.06
CA GLY A 43 -5.76 -32.08 3.64
C GLY A 43 -5.07 -31.09 2.70
N LEU A 44 -5.53 -29.84 2.67
CA LEU A 44 -4.91 -28.76 1.88
C LEU A 44 -4.01 -27.91 2.76
N ARG A 45 -2.83 -27.53 2.24
CA ARG A 45 -1.94 -26.61 2.95
C ARG A 45 -2.46 -25.18 2.89
N PHE A 46 -2.69 -24.56 4.04
CA PHE A 46 -3.00 -23.14 4.12
C PHE A 46 -1.71 -22.31 4.02
N LEU A 47 -1.66 -21.35 3.09
CA LEU A 47 -0.52 -20.45 2.87
C LEU A 47 -0.76 -19.08 3.55
N GLY A 48 -0.98 -19.09 4.86
CA GLY A 48 -1.12 -17.89 5.68
C GLY A 48 -0.53 -18.08 7.06
N ALA A 49 -0.90 -17.20 7.99
CA ALA A 49 -0.52 -17.32 9.39
C ALA A 49 -1.10 -18.59 10.05
N GLU A 50 -0.45 -19.04 11.11
CA GLU A 50 -0.95 -20.13 11.97
C GLU A 50 -2.32 -19.78 12.58
N THR A 51 -3.21 -20.78 12.71
CA THR A 51 -4.58 -20.58 13.21
C THR A 51 -4.62 -19.87 14.57
N ALA A 52 -3.72 -20.23 15.49
CA ALA A 52 -3.65 -19.60 16.80
C ALA A 52 -3.31 -18.10 16.73
N LEU A 53 -2.48 -17.69 15.75
CA LEU A 53 -2.17 -16.29 15.52
C LEU A 53 -3.37 -15.55 14.91
N LEU A 54 -4.09 -16.19 13.98
CA LEU A 54 -5.31 -15.63 13.38
C LEU A 54 -6.40 -15.43 14.43
N GLU A 55 -6.61 -16.40 15.32
CA GLU A 55 -7.55 -16.29 16.44
C GLU A 55 -7.15 -15.16 17.41
N ALA A 56 -5.84 -15.02 17.70
CA ALA A 56 -5.34 -13.93 18.51
C ALA A 56 -5.57 -12.57 17.83
N MET A 57 -5.38 -12.46 16.52
CA MET A 57 -5.64 -11.25 15.72
C MET A 57 -7.12 -10.90 15.63
N ALA A 58 -8.01 -11.90 15.61
CA ALA A 58 -9.45 -11.69 15.62
C ALA A 58 -9.97 -11.09 16.95
N ASN A 59 -9.15 -11.09 18.00
CA ASN A 59 -9.49 -10.54 19.30
C ASN A 59 -8.52 -9.41 19.69
N ASP A 60 -8.95 -8.17 19.48
CA ASP A 60 -8.17 -6.96 19.79
C ASP A 60 -7.62 -6.94 21.22
N ARG A 61 -8.37 -7.45 22.20
CA ARG A 61 -7.93 -7.49 23.60
C ARG A 61 -6.76 -8.45 23.78
N THR A 62 -6.88 -9.65 23.22
CA THR A 62 -5.82 -10.66 23.22
C THR A 62 -4.58 -10.12 22.52
N MET A 63 -4.73 -9.59 21.31
CA MET A 63 -3.61 -9.06 20.54
C MET A 63 -2.89 -7.91 21.26
N ARG A 64 -3.62 -6.95 21.82
CA ARG A 64 -3.03 -5.85 22.59
C ARG A 64 -2.34 -6.34 23.86
N GLN A 65 -2.86 -7.37 24.52
CA GLN A 65 -2.19 -7.98 25.68
C GLN A 65 -0.88 -8.65 25.27
N SER A 66 -0.88 -9.47 24.22
CA SER A 66 0.33 -10.14 23.73
C SER A 66 1.40 -9.13 23.28
N MET A 67 1.01 -8.02 22.64
CA MET A 67 1.95 -6.95 22.28
C MET A 67 2.51 -6.21 23.50
N ARG A 68 1.70 -5.98 24.53
CA ARG A 68 2.17 -5.42 25.80
C ARG A 68 3.22 -6.33 26.45
N GLU A 69 2.95 -7.64 26.50
CA GLU A 69 3.89 -8.65 27.00
C GLU A 69 5.16 -8.74 26.15
N ALA A 70 5.04 -8.52 24.84
CA ALA A 70 6.18 -8.39 23.94
C ALA A 70 6.97 -7.07 24.14
N GLY A 71 6.51 -6.20 25.05
CA GLY A 71 7.16 -4.95 25.42
C GLY A 71 6.89 -3.82 24.42
N LEU A 72 5.80 -3.87 23.66
CA LEU A 72 5.40 -2.78 22.78
C LEU A 72 4.53 -1.77 23.56
N PRO A 73 4.78 -0.46 23.41
CA PRO A 73 3.84 0.55 23.86
C PRO A 73 2.53 0.36 23.10
N LEU A 74 1.39 0.53 23.78
CA LEU A 74 0.08 0.45 23.15
C LEU A 74 -0.45 1.85 22.86
N ALA A 75 -1.17 2.01 21.76
CA ALA A 75 -1.90 3.23 21.46
C ALA A 75 -2.98 3.47 22.51
N MET A 76 -3.19 4.74 22.88
CA MET A 76 -4.31 5.14 23.73
C MET A 76 -5.56 5.29 22.87
N PRO A 77 -6.76 4.93 23.35
CA PRO A 77 -8.00 5.02 22.55
C PRO A 77 -8.29 6.43 22.00
N GLU A 78 -7.90 7.47 22.73
CA GLU A 78 -8.15 8.89 22.41
C GLU A 78 -6.93 9.59 21.79
N SER A 79 -5.99 8.84 21.21
CA SER A 79 -4.81 9.48 20.61
C SER A 79 -5.14 10.13 19.27
N ASP A 80 -4.97 11.45 19.17
CA ASP A 80 -5.05 12.24 17.90
C ASP A 80 -3.83 12.02 16.98
N GLY A 81 -3.19 10.86 17.07
CA GLY A 81 -1.98 10.55 16.31
C GLY A 81 -2.27 10.00 14.92
N GLU A 82 -1.24 10.03 14.10
CA GLU A 82 -1.29 9.47 12.76
C GLU A 82 -1.17 7.95 12.78
N ILE A 83 -2.06 7.25 12.06
CA ILE A 83 -1.94 5.80 11.88
C ILE A 83 -0.92 5.51 10.78
N VAL A 84 0.13 4.78 11.16
CA VAL A 84 1.21 4.33 10.29
C VAL A 84 1.18 2.81 10.26
N ALA A 85 1.10 2.25 9.06
CA ALA A 85 1.20 0.82 8.81
C ALA A 85 2.60 0.45 8.32
N MET A 86 3.02 -0.80 8.53
CA MET A 86 4.28 -1.33 8.03
C MET A 86 4.15 -2.83 7.79
N SER A 87 4.61 -3.27 6.61
CA SER A 87 4.75 -4.70 6.30
C SER A 87 5.94 -5.29 7.04
N LEU A 88 5.75 -6.49 7.60
CA LEU A 88 6.82 -7.33 8.14
C LEU A 88 6.75 -8.72 7.52
N LEU A 89 7.92 -9.23 7.12
CA LEU A 89 8.11 -10.61 6.70
C LEU A 89 8.89 -11.33 7.79
N ALA A 90 8.41 -12.48 8.23
CA ALA A 90 9.07 -13.31 9.23
C ALA A 90 9.25 -14.73 8.71
N ASP A 91 10.40 -15.33 8.98
CA ASP A 91 10.65 -16.74 8.72
C ASP A 91 10.61 -17.58 10.00
N ARG A 92 10.57 -18.91 9.81
CA ARG A 92 10.61 -19.89 10.90
C ARG A 92 11.92 -19.95 11.68
N PHE A 93 12.95 -19.23 11.24
CA PHE A 93 14.26 -19.17 11.89
C PHE A 93 14.37 -17.95 12.81
N GLY A 94 13.28 -17.21 13.00
CA GLY A 94 13.20 -16.05 13.89
C GLY A 94 13.74 -14.76 13.26
N ARG A 95 14.04 -14.75 11.95
CA ARG A 95 14.41 -13.51 11.26
C ARG A 95 13.15 -12.76 10.86
N VAL A 96 13.16 -11.46 11.12
CA VAL A 96 12.10 -10.54 10.70
C VAL A 96 12.69 -9.40 9.88
N LEU A 97 12.06 -9.09 8.75
CA LEU A 97 12.35 -7.98 7.86
C LEU A 97 11.17 -7.02 7.88
N TYR A 98 11.41 -5.75 8.24
CA TYR A 98 10.39 -4.71 8.16
C TYR A 98 10.63 -3.81 6.93
N LEU A 99 9.56 -3.41 6.26
CA LEU A 99 9.60 -2.69 4.98
C LEU A 99 9.28 -1.20 5.15
N SER A 100 8.54 -0.60 4.22
CA SER A 100 8.28 0.84 4.21
C SER A 100 7.14 1.21 5.19
N PRO A 101 7.32 2.28 5.99
CA PRO A 101 6.22 2.83 6.77
C PRO A 101 5.31 3.61 5.81
N ARG A 102 4.02 3.39 5.94
CA ARG A 102 3.02 4.01 5.07
C ARG A 102 1.84 4.52 5.88
N GLN A 103 1.13 5.46 5.30
CA GLN A 103 -0.09 5.98 5.86
C GLN A 103 -1.21 5.74 4.87
N CYS A 104 -2.30 5.18 5.37
CA CYS A 104 -3.49 4.87 4.59
C CYS A 104 -4.63 5.77 5.07
N ARG A 105 -5.26 6.51 4.15
CA ARG A 105 -6.41 7.38 4.40
C ARG A 105 -7.47 7.10 3.36
N GLY A 106 -8.58 6.49 3.79
CA GLY A 106 -9.63 6.03 2.89
C GLY A 106 -9.04 5.14 1.81
N ASP A 107 -9.27 5.52 0.56
CA ASP A 107 -8.82 4.79 -0.62
C ASP A 107 -7.39 5.11 -1.08
N ALA A 108 -6.65 5.95 -0.36
CA ALA A 108 -5.29 6.34 -0.72
C ALA A 108 -4.25 5.90 0.31
N ALA A 109 -3.05 5.55 -0.16
CA ALA A 109 -1.90 5.26 0.68
C ALA A 109 -0.63 5.95 0.14
N VAL A 110 0.29 6.33 1.03
CA VAL A 110 1.57 6.97 0.69
C VAL A 110 2.72 6.40 1.51
N ALA A 111 3.87 6.20 0.86
CA ALA A 111 5.10 5.71 1.49
C ALA A 111 6.36 6.31 0.80
N PRO A 112 7.45 6.57 1.54
CA PRO A 112 7.48 6.74 2.98
C PRO A 112 6.79 8.06 3.40
N LEU A 113 6.62 8.23 4.71
CA LEU A 113 6.06 9.43 5.31
C LEU A 113 7.10 10.55 5.37
N ASN A 114 6.77 11.73 4.83
CA ASN A 114 7.66 12.90 4.87
C ASN A 114 8.01 13.33 6.31
N GLY A 115 7.17 13.04 7.30
CA GLY A 115 7.35 13.43 8.69
C GLY A 115 8.08 12.42 9.59
N LEU A 116 8.46 11.25 9.05
CA LEU A 116 9.14 10.20 9.83
C LEU A 116 10.64 10.22 9.53
N THR A 117 11.45 10.63 10.51
CA THR A 117 12.91 10.61 10.36
C THR A 117 13.44 9.18 10.23
N VAL A 118 14.66 9.02 9.70
CA VAL A 118 15.30 7.71 9.55
C VAL A 118 15.43 6.98 10.89
N GLU A 119 15.70 7.72 11.96
CA GLU A 119 15.81 7.19 13.33
C GLU A 119 14.45 6.71 13.83
N ARG A 120 13.39 7.48 13.61
CA ARG A 120 12.03 7.10 14.01
C ARG A 120 11.53 5.89 13.21
N TYR A 121 11.84 5.84 11.92
CA TYR A 121 11.60 4.67 11.07
C TYR A 121 12.31 3.43 11.62
N ARG A 122 13.62 3.52 11.89
CA ARG A 122 14.39 2.40 12.44
C ARG A 122 13.84 1.94 13.78
N TYR A 123 13.57 2.88 14.68
CA TYR A 123 13.00 2.56 15.99
C TYR A 123 11.63 1.86 15.87
N LEU A 124 10.74 2.38 15.03
CA LEU A 124 9.44 1.77 14.77
C LEU A 124 9.60 0.36 14.18
N GLY A 125 10.48 0.19 13.20
CA GLY A 125 10.74 -1.10 12.56
C GLY A 125 11.34 -2.14 13.50
N GLU A 126 12.32 -1.76 14.32
CA GLU A 126 12.93 -2.64 15.33
C GLU A 126 11.92 -3.05 16.40
N LEU A 127 11.06 -2.12 16.82
CA LEU A 127 9.99 -2.38 17.77
C LEU A 127 8.95 -3.37 17.21
N ALA A 128 8.54 -3.16 15.95
CA ALA A 128 7.62 -4.04 15.24
C ALA A 128 8.23 -5.44 15.05
N ALA A 129 9.49 -5.51 14.60
CA ALA A 129 10.21 -6.76 14.42
C ALA A 129 10.35 -7.56 15.72
N ARG A 130 10.61 -6.89 16.85
CA ARG A 130 10.63 -7.53 18.17
C ARG A 130 9.27 -8.12 18.55
N GLY A 131 8.18 -7.40 18.27
CA GLY A 131 6.82 -7.88 18.51
C GLY A 131 6.52 -9.14 17.71
N VAL A 132 6.75 -9.08 16.39
CA VAL A 132 6.55 -10.20 15.46
C VAL A 132 7.40 -11.42 15.83
N ALA A 133 8.67 -11.22 16.18
CA ALA A 133 9.56 -12.31 16.58
C ALA A 133 9.09 -12.98 17.89
N ARG A 134 8.60 -12.21 18.87
CA ARG A 134 8.09 -12.77 20.13
C ARG A 134 6.80 -13.55 19.97
N LEU A 135 5.97 -13.19 19.00
CA LEU A 135 4.76 -13.94 18.66
C LEU A 135 5.05 -15.20 17.84
N GLY A 136 6.29 -15.43 17.41
CA GLY A 136 6.65 -16.60 16.59
C GLY A 136 5.97 -16.58 15.21
N VAL A 137 5.70 -15.39 14.69
CA VAL A 137 5.03 -15.21 13.39
C VAL A 137 5.88 -15.80 12.27
N VAL A 138 5.24 -16.47 11.32
CA VAL A 138 5.84 -16.89 10.05
C VAL A 138 4.94 -16.38 8.92
N GLY A 139 5.52 -15.78 7.89
CA GLY A 139 4.78 -15.21 6.77
C GLY A 139 4.82 -13.69 6.72
N LEU A 140 3.83 -13.10 6.07
CA LEU A 140 3.64 -11.66 5.89
C LEU A 140 2.56 -11.16 6.85
N VAL A 141 2.83 -10.04 7.50
CA VAL A 141 1.89 -9.36 8.40
C VAL A 141 2.04 -7.86 8.26
N GLU A 142 0.95 -7.12 8.47
CA GLU A 142 0.98 -5.67 8.59
C GLU A 142 0.77 -5.30 10.06
N MET A 143 1.64 -4.47 10.62
CA MET A 143 1.42 -3.86 11.94
C MET A 143 1.04 -2.40 11.78
N ARG A 144 0.05 -1.95 12.56
CA ARG A 144 -0.38 -0.56 12.60
C ARG A 144 -0.03 0.10 13.93
N PHE A 145 0.45 1.32 13.85
CA PHE A 145 0.90 2.12 14.97
C PHE A 145 0.29 3.50 14.92
N CYS A 146 -0.09 4.02 16.07
CA CYS A 146 -0.44 5.42 16.24
C CYS A 146 0.83 6.21 16.60
N VAL A 147 1.07 7.30 15.87
CA VAL A 147 2.24 8.15 16.00
C VAL A 147 1.80 9.60 16.29
N ALA A 148 2.02 10.06 17.52
CA ALA A 148 1.64 11.40 17.98
C ALA A 148 2.87 12.11 18.58
N GLY A 149 3.50 13.00 17.79
CA GLY A 149 4.77 13.63 18.19
C GLY A 149 5.84 12.57 18.48
N ASN A 150 6.34 12.52 19.72
CA ASN A 150 7.33 11.54 20.18
C ASN A 150 6.70 10.25 20.74
N ARG A 151 5.37 10.16 20.80
CA ARG A 151 4.67 8.96 21.27
C ARG A 151 4.37 8.03 20.11
N LEU A 152 4.59 6.75 20.34
CA LEU A 152 4.29 5.67 19.41
C LEU A 152 3.59 4.56 20.17
N GLY A 153 2.50 4.02 19.62
CA GLY A 153 1.76 2.93 20.24
C GLY A 153 1.20 1.97 19.21
N PHE A 154 1.28 0.68 19.50
CA PHE A 154 0.66 -0.38 18.72
C PHE A 154 -0.87 -0.24 18.74
N VAL A 155 -1.48 -0.34 17.57
CA VAL A 155 -2.93 -0.26 17.36
C VAL A 155 -3.48 -1.67 17.17
N ASP A 156 -3.08 -2.32 16.09
CA ASP A 156 -3.45 -3.69 15.74
C ASP A 156 -2.50 -4.29 14.69
N MET A 157 -2.82 -5.50 14.26
CA MET A 157 -2.03 -6.30 13.34
C MET A 157 -2.95 -7.08 12.40
N ARG A 158 -2.54 -7.23 11.14
CA ARG A 158 -3.26 -7.98 10.10
C ARG A 158 -2.37 -9.07 9.53
N SER A 159 -2.97 -10.21 9.20
CA SER A 159 -2.28 -11.34 8.56
C SER A 159 -2.39 -11.27 7.04
N GLY A 160 -1.28 -11.58 6.37
CA GLY A 160 -1.23 -11.67 4.91
C GLY A 160 -1.17 -10.30 4.23
N PRO A 161 -1.42 -10.26 2.91
CA PRO A 161 -1.40 -9.03 2.15
C PRO A 161 -2.59 -8.11 2.49
N THR A 162 -2.39 -6.80 2.39
CA THR A 162 -3.42 -5.75 2.53
C THR A 162 -3.66 -4.98 1.23
N GLY A 163 -2.90 -5.30 0.18
CA GLY A 163 -2.89 -4.63 -1.11
C GLY A 163 -1.99 -3.39 -1.15
N ASP A 164 -1.49 -2.94 0.00
CA ASP A 164 -0.57 -1.80 0.09
C ASP A 164 0.91 -2.21 -0.10
N GLU A 165 1.20 -3.51 -0.16
CA GLU A 165 2.54 -4.06 -0.40
C GLU A 165 3.15 -3.62 -1.74
N ALA A 166 2.31 -3.21 -2.70
CA ALA A 166 2.76 -2.63 -3.95
C ALA A 166 3.61 -1.36 -3.73
N LEU A 167 3.40 -0.64 -2.62
CA LEU A 167 4.27 0.46 -2.21
C LEU A 167 5.67 -0.05 -1.80
N ASP A 168 5.74 -1.16 -1.07
CA ASP A 168 7.00 -1.79 -0.68
C ASP A 168 7.78 -2.28 -1.91
N GLU A 169 7.09 -2.88 -2.87
CA GLU A 169 7.66 -3.30 -4.16
C GLU A 169 8.31 -2.14 -4.90
N ALA A 170 7.59 -1.02 -5.05
CA ALA A 170 8.09 0.14 -5.78
C ALA A 170 9.29 0.82 -5.08
N LEU A 171 9.30 0.84 -3.75
CA LEU A 171 10.31 1.57 -2.98
C LEU A 171 11.55 0.74 -2.65
N VAL A 172 11.34 -0.54 -2.29
CA VAL A 172 12.39 -1.44 -1.83
C VAL A 172 12.92 -2.30 -2.98
N GLY A 173 12.11 -2.58 -4.01
CA GLY A 173 12.44 -3.54 -5.06
C GLY A 173 12.32 -4.99 -4.60
N LEU A 174 11.59 -5.23 -3.51
CA LEU A 174 11.29 -6.55 -2.97
C LEU A 174 9.81 -6.81 -3.10
N ASP A 175 9.44 -7.97 -3.64
CA ASP A 175 8.06 -8.47 -3.74
C ASP A 175 7.67 -9.21 -2.45
N PRO A 176 6.84 -8.61 -1.57
CA PRO A 176 6.50 -9.21 -0.29
C PRO A 176 5.64 -10.46 -0.43
N LEU A 177 4.80 -10.54 -1.47
CA LEU A 177 3.93 -11.70 -1.69
C LEU A 177 4.74 -12.91 -2.15
N VAL A 178 5.69 -12.72 -3.08
CA VAL A 178 6.63 -13.80 -3.45
C VAL A 178 7.46 -14.23 -2.25
N LYS A 179 7.89 -13.28 -1.41
CA LYS A 179 8.62 -13.60 -0.18
C LYS A 179 7.78 -14.35 0.83
N GLN A 180 6.52 -13.97 1.02
CA GLN A 180 5.56 -14.67 1.86
C GLN A 180 5.48 -16.15 1.45
N LEU A 181 5.27 -16.42 0.17
CA LEU A 181 5.20 -17.80 -0.34
C LEU A 181 6.47 -18.60 -0.05
N ARG A 182 7.65 -17.98 -0.25
CA ARG A 182 8.95 -18.64 0.02
C ARG A 182 9.15 -18.94 1.51
N VAL A 183 8.87 -17.99 2.40
CA VAL A 183 9.03 -18.23 3.84
C VAL A 183 8.04 -19.25 4.35
N LEU A 184 6.80 -19.23 3.84
CA LEU A 184 5.79 -20.23 4.16
C LEU A 184 6.20 -21.60 3.63
N ALA A 185 6.86 -21.68 2.47
CA ALA A 185 7.46 -22.91 1.93
C ALA A 185 8.64 -23.44 2.76
N GLY A 186 9.15 -22.68 3.73
CA GLY A 186 10.25 -23.07 4.62
C GLY A 186 11.61 -22.49 4.22
N GLU A 187 11.66 -21.61 3.21
CA GLU A 187 12.89 -20.91 2.87
C GLU A 187 13.24 -19.84 3.91
N PRO A 188 14.53 -19.66 4.27
CA PRO A 188 14.93 -18.57 5.13
C PRO A 188 14.87 -17.22 4.41
N LEU A 189 14.60 -16.15 5.15
CA LEU A 189 14.78 -14.78 4.66
C LEU A 189 16.29 -14.52 4.46
N ARG A 190 16.69 -14.29 3.21
CA ARG A 190 18.10 -14.05 2.86
C ARG A 190 18.48 -12.58 2.95
N GLU A 191 17.48 -11.72 2.90
CA GLU A 191 17.60 -10.28 3.01
C GLU A 191 18.09 -9.87 4.41
N ARG A 192 18.89 -8.80 4.44
CA ARG A 192 19.33 -8.17 5.68
C ARG A 192 18.61 -6.84 5.82
N GLN A 193 18.15 -6.52 7.02
CA GLN A 193 17.49 -5.24 7.28
C GLN A 193 18.34 -4.03 6.87
N SER A 194 19.67 -4.12 7.05
CA SER A 194 20.60 -3.06 6.65
C SER A 194 20.71 -2.81 5.14
N ARG A 195 20.18 -3.71 4.30
CA ARG A 195 20.11 -3.55 2.84
C ARG A 195 18.73 -3.08 2.35
N VAL A 196 17.74 -2.98 3.24
CA VAL A 196 16.45 -2.39 2.91
C VAL A 196 16.63 -0.88 2.87
N SER A 197 16.47 -0.29 1.69
CA SER A 197 16.57 1.14 1.45
C SER A 197 15.34 1.59 0.66
N LEU A 198 14.75 2.71 1.07
CA LEU A 198 13.57 3.26 0.42
C LEU A 198 14.00 4.22 -0.69
N ASN A 199 13.65 3.92 -1.93
CA ASN A 199 14.06 4.70 -3.09
C ASN A 199 12.93 5.62 -3.57
N GLY A 200 12.90 6.83 -3.04
CA GLY A 200 11.94 7.87 -3.46
C GLY A 200 10.62 7.82 -2.68
N GLN A 201 9.52 8.14 -3.36
CA GLN A 201 8.16 8.10 -2.81
C GLN A 201 7.23 7.34 -3.75
N ALA A 202 6.26 6.66 -3.18
CA ALA A 202 5.17 5.98 -3.87
C ALA A 202 3.83 6.38 -3.24
N ARG A 203 2.79 6.42 -4.08
CA ARG A 203 1.40 6.65 -3.72
C ARG A 203 0.55 5.61 -4.41
N LEU A 204 -0.48 5.13 -3.71
CA LEU A 204 -1.42 4.15 -4.19
C LEU A 204 -2.83 4.70 -4.03
N TRP A 205 -3.66 4.58 -5.06
CA TRP A 205 -5.08 4.92 -5.02
C TRP A 205 -5.92 3.70 -5.38
N ARG A 206 -6.98 3.45 -4.62
CA ARG A 206 -8.01 2.46 -4.90
C ARG A 206 -9.19 3.19 -5.54
N LEU A 207 -9.35 3.08 -6.84
CA LEU A 207 -10.37 3.85 -7.56
C LEU A 207 -10.92 3.04 -8.72
N GLU A 208 -12.11 3.39 -9.19
CA GLU A 208 -12.67 2.80 -10.41
C GLU A 208 -12.21 3.61 -11.63
N PRO A 209 -11.41 3.03 -12.55
CA PRO A 209 -11.04 3.72 -13.78
C PRO A 209 -12.29 3.98 -14.64
N PRO A 210 -12.33 5.07 -15.42
CA PRO A 210 -13.44 5.30 -16.33
C PRO A 210 -13.52 4.20 -17.38
N SER A 211 -14.74 3.83 -17.78
CA SER A 211 -15.00 2.71 -18.69
C SER A 211 -14.41 2.91 -20.09
N ASP A 212 -14.26 4.16 -20.53
CA ASP A 212 -13.62 4.58 -21.78
C ASP A 212 -12.19 5.13 -21.57
N GLY A 213 -11.67 5.06 -20.34
CA GLY A 213 -10.35 5.55 -19.99
C GLY A 213 -9.23 4.76 -20.66
N VAL A 214 -8.40 5.44 -21.45
CA VAL A 214 -7.17 4.85 -21.97
C VAL A 214 -6.10 4.93 -20.88
N PHE A 215 -5.48 3.80 -20.54
CA PHE A 215 -4.30 3.77 -19.69
C PHE A 215 -3.06 3.47 -20.53
N THR A 216 -2.24 4.48 -20.82
CA THR A 216 -1.05 4.30 -21.65
C THR A 216 0.16 3.79 -20.85
N GLY A 217 0.09 3.86 -19.51
CA GLY A 217 1.15 3.45 -18.60
C GLY A 217 2.30 4.46 -18.54
N GLY A 218 3.51 4.02 -18.90
CA GLY A 218 4.74 4.80 -18.82
C GLY A 218 5.51 4.66 -17.50
N PRO A 219 6.62 5.38 -17.34
CA PRO A 219 7.53 5.18 -16.21
C PRO A 219 6.88 5.56 -14.89
N GLY A 220 7.09 4.72 -13.88
CA GLY A 220 6.67 4.98 -12.50
C GLY A 220 5.18 4.87 -12.25
N VAL A 221 4.45 4.14 -13.09
CA VAL A 221 3.03 3.92 -12.94
C VAL A 221 2.75 2.44 -13.14
N ARG A 222 1.90 1.87 -12.28
CA ARG A 222 1.40 0.50 -12.36
C ARG A 222 -0.09 0.51 -12.04
N LEU A 223 -0.85 -0.29 -12.76
CA LEU A 223 -2.28 -0.46 -12.57
C LEU A 223 -2.57 -1.94 -12.32
N ASP A 224 -3.03 -2.27 -11.12
CA ASP A 224 -3.54 -3.59 -10.79
C ASP A 224 -5.07 -3.54 -10.86
N ARG A 225 -5.68 -4.28 -11.78
CA ARG A 225 -7.14 -4.26 -12.02
C ARG A 225 -7.70 -5.67 -12.18
N CYS A 226 -8.96 -5.86 -11.78
CA CYS A 226 -9.71 -7.06 -12.13
C CYS A 226 -10.06 -7.04 -13.63
N GLU A 227 -10.00 -8.21 -14.28
CA GLU A 227 -10.36 -8.36 -15.69
C GLU A 227 -11.84 -8.02 -15.96
N GLN A 228 -12.71 -8.25 -14.97
CA GLN A 228 -14.15 -7.99 -15.06
C GLN A 228 -14.53 -6.52 -14.82
N GLY A 229 -13.55 -5.62 -14.67
CA GLY A 229 -13.77 -4.21 -14.33
C GLY A 229 -13.93 -3.96 -12.83
N GLY A 230 -14.35 -2.74 -12.48
CA GLY A 230 -14.52 -2.29 -11.09
C GLY A 230 -13.29 -1.60 -10.51
N GLN A 231 -13.16 -1.67 -9.18
CA GLN A 231 -12.09 -1.01 -8.44
C GLN A 231 -10.71 -1.53 -8.88
N ALA A 232 -9.81 -0.61 -9.19
CA ALA A 232 -8.42 -0.85 -9.52
C ALA A 232 -7.50 -0.17 -8.51
N ARG A 233 -6.25 -0.63 -8.43
CA ARG A 233 -5.18 0.01 -7.67
C ARG A 233 -4.22 0.69 -8.62
N LEU A 234 -4.19 2.02 -8.57
CA LEU A 234 -3.22 2.83 -9.28
C LEU A 234 -2.03 3.09 -8.35
N LEU A 235 -0.90 2.48 -8.65
CA LEU A 235 0.38 2.74 -7.99
C LEU A 235 1.21 3.72 -8.82
N VAL A 236 1.72 4.77 -8.19
CA VAL A 236 2.61 5.74 -8.81
C VAL A 236 3.82 5.97 -7.91
N TRP A 237 5.02 5.93 -8.45
CA TRP A 237 6.25 6.18 -7.70
C TRP A 237 7.25 7.02 -8.47
N GLY A 238 8.22 7.60 -7.79
CA GLY A 238 9.23 8.49 -8.35
C GLY A 238 10.33 8.79 -7.34
N ARG A 239 11.44 9.39 -7.80
CA ARG A 239 12.59 9.70 -6.91
C ARG A 239 12.27 10.82 -5.93
N ARG A 240 11.32 11.69 -6.28
CA ARG A 240 10.89 12.83 -5.47
C ARG A 240 9.35 12.95 -5.45
N PRO A 241 8.75 13.50 -4.38
CA PRO A 241 7.30 13.67 -4.29
C PRO A 241 6.68 14.40 -5.48
N GLU A 242 7.32 15.46 -6.00
CA GLU A 242 6.79 16.24 -7.13
C GLU A 242 6.77 15.43 -8.42
N GLU A 243 7.67 14.44 -8.55
CA GLU A 243 7.67 13.52 -9.68
C GLU A 243 6.50 12.54 -9.60
N VAL A 244 6.18 12.03 -8.41
CA VAL A 244 5.01 11.19 -8.18
C VAL A 244 3.74 11.94 -8.57
N GLU A 245 3.63 13.20 -8.15
CA GLU A 245 2.47 14.03 -8.47
C GLU A 245 2.33 14.27 -9.98
N ARG A 246 3.40 14.61 -10.68
CA ARG A 246 3.36 14.76 -12.14
C ARG A 246 2.97 13.46 -12.86
N ARG A 247 3.47 12.31 -12.40
CA ARG A 247 3.14 11.00 -12.98
C ARG A 247 1.68 10.62 -12.72
N ALA A 248 1.17 10.87 -11.52
CA ALA A 248 -0.24 10.66 -11.19
C ALA A 248 -1.14 11.57 -12.03
N TRP A 249 -0.75 12.84 -12.18
CA TRP A 249 -1.48 13.79 -13.03
C TRP A 249 -1.56 13.36 -14.49
N ARG A 250 -0.50 12.74 -15.03
CA ARG A 250 -0.53 12.17 -16.38
C ARG A 250 -1.65 11.13 -16.50
N VAL A 251 -1.72 10.19 -15.57
CA VAL A 251 -2.75 9.13 -15.57
C VAL A 251 -4.14 9.72 -15.43
N PHE A 252 -4.34 10.65 -14.50
CA PHE A 252 -5.64 11.29 -14.29
C PHE A 252 -6.08 12.12 -15.50
N ALA A 253 -5.13 12.76 -16.20
CA ALA A 253 -5.42 13.48 -17.43
C ALA A 253 -5.79 12.54 -18.59
N GLU A 254 -5.20 11.35 -18.67
CA GLU A 254 -5.57 10.32 -19.65
C GLU A 254 -6.98 9.77 -19.41
N TRP A 255 -7.39 9.64 -18.14
CA TRP A 255 -8.68 9.09 -17.75
C TRP A 255 -9.83 10.11 -17.77
N TRP A 256 -9.60 11.33 -17.29
CA TRP A 256 -10.68 12.32 -17.08
C TRP A 256 -10.42 13.65 -17.81
N GLY A 257 -9.38 13.73 -18.63
CA GLY A 257 -9.01 14.96 -19.32
C GLY A 257 -8.63 16.07 -18.33
N THR A 258 -9.18 17.26 -18.51
CA THR A 258 -8.93 18.39 -17.59
C THR A 258 -9.85 18.38 -16.37
N ARG A 259 -10.81 17.45 -16.27
CA ARG A 259 -11.70 17.34 -15.12
C ARG A 259 -10.97 16.64 -13.99
N ARG A 260 -10.82 17.34 -12.86
CA ARG A 260 -10.29 16.76 -11.63
C ARG A 260 -11.40 15.94 -10.97
N PRO A 261 -11.22 14.64 -10.71
CA PRO A 261 -12.10 13.95 -9.79
C PRO A 261 -11.98 14.64 -8.43
N ALA A 262 -13.10 15.02 -7.81
CA ALA A 262 -13.08 15.61 -6.47
C ALA A 262 -12.34 14.69 -5.47
N ASP A 263 -12.50 13.38 -5.64
CA ASP A 263 -11.94 12.33 -4.77
C ASP A 263 -10.49 11.96 -5.10
N ALA A 264 -9.98 12.31 -6.29
CA ALA A 264 -8.57 12.15 -6.63
C ALA A 264 -7.73 13.35 -6.16
N CYS A 265 -8.39 14.45 -5.76
CA CYS A 265 -7.75 15.72 -5.48
C CYS A 265 -7.40 15.95 -4.01
N GLU A 266 -7.83 15.12 -3.05
CA GLU A 266 -7.36 15.17 -1.67
C GLU A 266 -7.13 13.77 -1.11
N PRO A 267 -5.92 13.52 -0.59
CA PRO A 267 -5.67 13.94 0.78
C PRO A 267 -4.66 15.08 0.79
N VAL A 268 -4.96 16.14 1.52
CA VAL A 268 -4.05 17.25 1.79
C VAL A 268 -2.80 16.71 2.49
N TRP A 269 -1.79 16.29 1.71
CA TRP A 269 -0.48 15.87 2.21
C TRP A 269 0.53 17.01 2.26
N HIS A 270 0.21 18.14 1.62
CA HIS A 270 0.99 19.37 1.67
C HIS A 270 0.17 20.46 2.35
N ARG A 271 0.47 20.76 3.62
CA ARG A 271 -0.04 21.98 4.26
C ARG A 271 0.61 23.27 3.73
N HIS A 272 1.34 23.22 2.60
CA HIS A 272 2.24 24.29 2.13
C HIS A 272 2.28 24.46 0.60
N PHE A 273 1.18 24.26 -0.12
CA PHE A 273 1.05 24.84 -1.46
C PHE A 273 -0.34 25.45 -1.65
N PRO A 274 -0.46 26.78 -1.79
CA PRO A 274 -1.74 27.38 -2.10
C PRO A 274 -2.20 26.89 -3.47
N CYS A 275 -3.43 26.37 -3.51
CA CYS A 275 -4.21 26.18 -4.72
C CYS A 275 -4.43 27.57 -5.35
N GLY A 276 -3.47 28.04 -6.15
CA GLY A 276 -3.49 29.41 -6.67
C GLY A 276 -2.43 29.77 -7.70
N ALA A 277 -1.39 28.95 -7.89
CA ALA A 277 -0.45 29.17 -8.99
C ALA A 277 -0.86 28.33 -10.20
N GLY A 278 -1.55 28.96 -11.15
CA GLY A 278 -1.80 28.40 -12.47
C GLY A 278 -0.47 28.06 -13.14
N PHE A 279 -0.18 26.77 -13.30
CA PHE A 279 0.90 26.33 -14.16
C PHE A 279 0.41 26.34 -15.60
N ALA A 280 1.15 27.08 -16.42
CA ALA A 280 0.87 27.33 -17.82
C ALA A 280 0.64 26.03 -18.59
N ILE A 281 -0.55 25.92 -19.18
CA ILE A 281 -0.84 25.00 -20.27
C ILE A 281 0.10 25.42 -21.42
N LEU A 282 1.12 24.61 -21.69
CA LEU A 282 1.85 24.68 -22.96
C LEU A 282 0.88 24.20 -24.05
N HIS A 283 0.11 25.13 -24.57
CA HIS A 283 -0.65 24.95 -25.81
C HIS A 283 0.37 24.73 -26.93
N CYS A 284 0.63 23.47 -27.26
CA CYS A 284 1.27 23.12 -28.52
C CYS A 284 0.24 23.26 -29.64
N SER A 285 -0.04 24.50 -30.04
CA SER A 285 -0.82 24.79 -31.24
C SER A 285 0.05 24.48 -32.46
N ASN A 286 -0.08 23.24 -32.91
CA ASN A 286 0.33 22.81 -34.24
C ASN A 286 -0.47 23.62 -35.27
N ARG A 287 0.03 24.79 -35.68
CA ARG A 287 -0.42 25.48 -36.90
C ARG A 287 0.71 25.46 -37.91
N VAL A 288 0.57 24.51 -38.81
CA VAL A 288 1.10 24.55 -40.18
C VAL A 288 1.12 25.99 -40.69
N ALA A 289 2.29 26.38 -41.18
CA ALA A 289 2.55 27.68 -41.78
C ALA A 289 1.50 28.00 -42.84
N CYS A 290 0.77 29.11 -42.64
CA CYS A 290 0.13 29.83 -43.72
C CYS A 290 0.42 31.31 -43.53
N ARG A 291 1.38 31.80 -44.33
CA ARG A 291 1.72 33.21 -44.41
C ARG A 291 0.54 33.97 -45.01
N SER A 292 0.00 34.96 -44.29
CA SER A 292 -0.52 36.18 -44.91
C SER A 292 -0.47 37.33 -43.92
N ARG A 293 -0.03 38.49 -44.42
CA ARG A 293 0.23 39.74 -43.71
C ARG A 293 -1.08 40.49 -43.45
N SER A 294 -1.25 41.12 -42.28
CA SER A 294 -1.68 42.53 -42.11
C SER A 294 -2.18 42.85 -40.69
N GLY A 295 -1.66 43.94 -40.09
CA GLY A 295 -2.37 44.72 -39.06
C GLY A 295 -1.73 44.77 -37.65
N PRO A 296 -1.40 45.96 -37.09
CA PRO A 296 -0.88 46.09 -35.73
C PRO A 296 -2.01 46.43 -34.73
N CYS A 297 -2.02 45.78 -33.57
CA CYS A 297 -2.85 46.20 -32.43
C CYS A 297 -1.96 46.64 -31.26
N HIS A 298 -2.11 47.92 -30.92
CA HIS A 298 -1.55 48.62 -29.78
C HIS A 298 -2.06 48.10 -28.43
N GLY A 299 -1.25 48.31 -27.37
CA GLY A 299 -1.75 48.48 -26.01
C GLY A 299 -1.17 47.54 -24.96
N ALA A 300 -0.01 47.90 -24.40
CA ALA A 300 0.48 47.37 -23.13
C ALA A 300 0.51 48.50 -22.09
N PRO A 301 0.04 48.30 -20.84
CA PRO A 301 0.47 49.13 -19.73
C PRO A 301 1.73 48.53 -19.08
N ARG A 302 2.72 49.41 -18.88
CA ARG A 302 4.02 49.17 -18.26
C ARG A 302 3.87 48.90 -16.76
N CYS A 303 4.60 47.92 -16.24
CA CYS A 303 5.01 47.87 -14.84
C CYS A 303 6.35 48.63 -14.69
N MET A 304 6.47 49.43 -13.64
CA MET A 304 7.72 50.01 -13.13
C MET A 304 7.57 50.26 -11.62
N PRO A 305 8.68 50.36 -10.88
CA PRO A 305 9.86 49.51 -10.86
C PRO A 305 9.89 48.61 -9.61
#